data_AF-A0A9D6LX89-F1
#
_entry.id   AF-A0A9D6LX89-F1
#
_cell.length_a   1.000
_cell.length_b   1.000
_cell.length_c   1.000
_cell.angle_alpha   90.00
_cell.angle_beta   90.00
_cell.angle_gamma   90.00
#
_symmetry.space_group_name_H-M   'P 1'
#
loop_
_entity.id
_entity.type
_entity.pdbx_description
1 polymer ?
#
loop_
_entity_poly.entity_id
_entity_poly.type
_entity_poly.pdbx_seq_one_letter_code
_entity_poly.pdbx_strand_id
1 'polypeptide(L)'
;MPWLLSLVWRWQPLFPANVETAVWMTAFFSCWYLVAAFLLLRRFSGSNDLLALAVVGVTAFHPLFVAVSGAVLSDLPFAALAMMAAVAAEAAMRREGRAGMAALAAMFTGLAILTRTLGVAVASGILAAALHRRAYRQATIFCLVLAPFLFFVLPRGGAEASAASEPGWRQTWIYYSSYGQFWKLSVPNFRVFREMAAVNIRNFLEMPATFCLFPPPGGEQSHLGVMLCITLTIGILAGMARQARRQWQPIHFIFVFYS
;
A
#
# COMPACT_ATOMS: atom_id res chain seq x y z
N MET A 1 -0.14 -9.14 9.26
CA MET A 1 1.21 -9.38 9.84
C MET A 1 1.33 -10.49 10.89
N PRO A 2 0.30 -10.86 11.68
CA PRO A 2 0.48 -11.83 12.78
C PRO A 2 1.08 -13.17 12.36
N TRP A 3 0.78 -13.64 11.15
CA TRP A 3 1.30 -14.91 10.64
C TRP A 3 2.82 -14.89 10.40
N LEU A 4 3.39 -13.81 9.84
CA LEU A 4 4.83 -13.67 9.61
C LEU A 4 5.59 -13.63 10.92
N LEU A 5 5.12 -12.81 11.87
CA LEU A 5 5.71 -12.76 13.20
C LEU A 5 5.57 -14.12 13.90
N SER A 6 4.42 -14.80 13.79
CA SER A 6 4.27 -16.14 14.38
C SER A 6 5.29 -17.14 13.83
N LEU A 7 5.69 -17.01 12.56
CA LEU A 7 6.71 -17.86 11.95
C LEU A 7 8.10 -17.55 12.54
N VAL A 8 8.42 -16.26 12.71
CA VAL A 8 9.66 -15.82 13.39
C VAL A 8 9.71 -16.37 14.82
N TRP A 9 8.63 -16.24 15.58
CA TRP A 9 8.55 -16.74 16.96
C TRP A 9 8.60 -18.27 17.07
N ARG A 10 8.07 -18.99 16.07
CA ARG A 10 8.19 -20.46 16.01
C ARG A 10 9.61 -20.91 15.69
N TRP A 11 10.33 -20.13 14.87
CA TRP A 11 11.72 -20.41 14.53
C TRP A 11 12.66 -20.08 15.70
N GLN A 12 12.45 -18.94 16.34
CA GLN A 12 13.26 -18.45 17.44
C GLN A 12 12.36 -17.92 18.57
N PRO A 13 12.05 -18.74 19.59
CA PRO A 13 11.12 -18.34 20.65
C PRO A 13 11.75 -17.45 21.74
N LEU A 14 13.08 -17.40 21.82
CA LEU A 14 13.82 -16.69 22.87
C LEU A 14 13.99 -15.20 22.54
N PHE A 15 13.49 -14.33 23.42
CA PHE A 15 13.72 -12.89 23.37
C PHE A 15 15.04 -12.53 24.09
N PRO A 16 15.87 -11.62 23.56
CA PRO A 16 15.64 -10.73 22.40
C PRO A 16 16.15 -11.28 21.05
N ALA A 17 16.63 -12.52 21.00
CA ALA A 17 17.31 -13.05 19.81
C ALA A 17 16.39 -13.14 18.56
N ASN A 18 15.08 -13.24 18.76
CA ASN A 18 14.07 -13.22 17.70
C ASN A 18 13.88 -11.85 17.02
N VAL A 19 14.31 -10.76 17.67
CA VAL A 19 14.23 -9.39 17.09
C VAL A 19 15.15 -9.30 15.88
N GLU A 20 16.34 -9.89 15.95
CA GLU A 20 17.28 -9.90 14.84
C GLU A 20 16.67 -10.60 13.60
N THR A 21 16.04 -11.76 13.79
CA THR A 21 15.35 -12.48 12.72
C THR A 21 14.21 -11.65 12.11
N ALA A 22 13.47 -10.91 12.94
CA ALA A 22 12.40 -10.04 12.47
C ALA A 22 12.94 -8.87 11.62
N VAL A 23 14.09 -8.29 11.99
CA VAL A 23 14.78 -7.25 11.21
C VAL A 23 15.32 -7.80 9.89
N TRP A 24 15.90 -9.01 9.90
CA TRP A 24 16.33 -9.66 8.65
C TRP A 24 15.15 -9.92 7.71
N MET A 25 13.99 -10.29 8.25
CA MET A 25 12.78 -10.45 7.46
C MET A 25 12.32 -9.12 6.84
N THR A 26 12.32 -8.00 7.58
CA THR A 26 11.98 -6.69 6.99
C THR A 26 13.00 -6.23 5.96
N ALA A 27 14.29 -6.48 6.18
CA ALA A 27 15.34 -6.23 5.21
C ALA A 27 15.13 -7.02 3.91
N PHE A 28 14.76 -8.31 4.01
CA PHE A 28 14.41 -9.13 2.85
C PHE A 28 13.25 -8.53 2.04
N PHE A 29 12.16 -8.14 2.70
CA PHE A 29 11.03 -7.50 2.02
C PHE A 29 11.39 -6.13 1.45
N SER A 30 12.34 -5.41 2.04
CA SER A 30 12.86 -4.14 1.49
C SER A 30 13.58 -4.38 0.16
N CYS A 31 14.48 -5.36 0.11
CA CYS A 31 15.14 -5.77 -1.14
C CYS A 31 14.13 -6.23 -2.18
N TRP A 32 13.12 -7.02 -1.77
CA TRP A 32 12.07 -7.48 -2.64
C TRP A 32 11.25 -6.31 -3.20
N TYR A 33 10.88 -5.33 -2.37
CA TYR A 33 10.22 -4.11 -2.82
C TYR A 33 11.04 -3.38 -3.89
N LEU A 34 12.36 -3.21 -3.70
CA LEU A 34 13.23 -2.54 -4.69
C LEU A 34 13.27 -3.29 -6.03
N VAL A 35 13.34 -4.63 -5.99
CA VAL A 35 13.25 -5.46 -7.21
C VAL A 35 11.89 -5.29 -7.89
N ALA A 36 10.80 -5.32 -7.13
CA ALA A 36 9.45 -5.13 -7.66
C ALA A 36 9.29 -3.74 -8.29
N ALA A 37 9.79 -2.69 -7.61
CA ALA A 37 9.79 -1.32 -8.11
C ALA A 37 10.58 -1.19 -9.41
N PHE A 38 11.78 -1.78 -9.49
CA PHE A 38 12.59 -1.80 -10.72
C PHE A 38 11.83 -2.47 -11.88
N LEU A 39 11.28 -3.67 -11.64
CA LEU A 39 10.53 -4.42 -12.65
C LEU A 39 9.29 -3.65 -13.14
N LEU A 40 8.64 -2.91 -12.24
CA LEU A 40 7.50 -2.09 -12.59
C LEU A 40 7.91 -0.85 -13.38
N LEU A 41 8.99 -0.17 -12.95
CA LEU A 41 9.52 1.02 -13.63
C LEU A 41 9.92 0.72 -15.06
N ARG A 42 10.60 -0.41 -15.31
CA ARG A 42 10.96 -0.87 -16.67
C ARG A 42 9.77 -1.08 -17.60
N ARG A 43 8.56 -1.26 -17.06
CA ARG A 43 7.34 -1.44 -17.85
C ARG A 43 6.70 -0.12 -18.27
N PHE A 44 7.14 1.02 -17.72
CA PHE A 44 6.71 2.30 -18.22
C PHE A 44 7.38 2.61 -19.55
N SER A 45 6.58 2.94 -20.55
CA SER A 45 7.11 3.34 -21.86
C SER A 45 7.97 4.60 -21.74
N GLY A 46 9.19 4.51 -22.27
CA GLY A 46 10.15 5.61 -22.30
C GLY A 46 11.14 5.63 -21.14
N SER A 47 11.04 4.74 -20.14
CA SER A 47 12.09 4.61 -19.14
C SER A 47 13.27 3.83 -19.72
N ASN A 48 14.45 4.44 -19.79
CA ASN A 48 15.70 3.71 -19.95
C ASN A 48 15.91 2.83 -18.70
N ASP A 49 16.44 1.61 -18.86
CA ASP A 49 16.82 0.73 -17.75
C ASP A 49 17.73 1.45 -16.74
N LEU A 50 18.60 2.34 -17.24
CA LEU A 50 19.46 3.18 -16.40
C LEU A 50 18.66 4.17 -15.53
N LEU A 51 17.58 4.77 -16.06
CA LEU A 51 16.73 5.68 -15.29
C LEU A 51 15.94 4.92 -14.23
N ALA A 52 15.42 3.73 -14.57
CA ALA A 52 14.76 2.86 -13.60
C ALA A 52 15.72 2.46 -12.48
N LEU A 53 16.96 2.09 -12.83
CA LEU A 53 18.01 1.76 -11.86
C LEU A 53 18.37 2.97 -10.98
N ALA A 54 18.50 4.17 -11.57
CA ALA A 54 18.79 5.39 -10.85
C ALA A 54 17.68 5.73 -9.83
N VAL A 55 16.41 5.64 -10.23
CA VAL A 55 15.26 5.89 -9.33
C VAL A 55 15.22 4.88 -8.19
N VAL A 56 15.45 3.60 -8.48
CA VAL A 56 15.51 2.55 -7.44
C VAL A 56 16.71 2.75 -6.52
N GLY A 57 17.86 3.15 -7.06
CA GLY A 57 19.05 3.50 -6.29
C GLY A 57 18.77 4.65 -5.33
N VAL A 58 18.21 5.76 -5.83
CA VAL A 58 17.80 6.90 -5.00
C VAL A 58 16.80 6.46 -3.92
N THR A 59 15.84 5.60 -4.26
CA THR A 59 14.87 5.07 -3.29
C THR A 59 15.54 4.20 -2.22
N ALA A 60 16.50 3.36 -2.61
CA ALA A 60 17.24 2.48 -1.70
C ALA A 60 18.10 3.27 -0.69
N PHE A 61 18.69 4.38 -1.14
CA PHE A 61 19.49 5.28 -0.29
C PHE A 61 18.68 6.39 0.39
N HIS A 62 17.35 6.44 0.18
CA HIS A 62 16.52 7.45 0.80
C HIS A 62 16.49 7.25 2.33
N PRO A 63 16.78 8.28 3.17
CA PRO A 63 16.89 8.12 4.63
C PRO A 63 15.66 7.50 5.28
N LEU A 64 14.46 7.91 4.85
CA LEU A 64 13.22 7.33 5.36
C LEU A 64 13.06 5.85 5.01
N PHE A 65 13.51 5.43 3.82
CA PHE A 65 13.44 4.01 3.43
C PHE A 65 14.40 3.16 4.28
N VAL A 66 15.62 3.66 4.51
CA VAL A 66 16.61 3.02 5.39
C VAL A 66 16.11 2.96 6.85
N ALA A 67 15.48 4.02 7.34
CA ALA A 67 14.90 4.03 8.69
C ALA A 67 13.76 3.01 8.83
N VAL A 68 12.86 2.95 7.84
CA VAL A 68 11.72 2.02 7.85
C VAL A 68 12.17 0.57 7.64
N SER A 69 13.26 0.32 6.90
CA SER A 69 13.79 -1.04 6.68
C SER A 69 14.38 -1.68 7.94
N GLY A 70 14.94 -0.88 8.84
CA GLY A 70 15.37 -1.32 10.17
C GLY A 70 14.24 -1.47 11.18
N ALA A 71 13.06 -0.92 10.91
CA ALA A 71 11.91 -1.00 11.80
C ALA A 71 11.08 -2.26 11.50
N VAL A 72 10.71 -3.03 12.53
CA VAL A 72 9.86 -4.22 12.41
C VAL A 72 8.41 -3.79 12.19
N LEU A 73 8.13 -3.24 11.01
CA LEU A 73 6.85 -2.69 10.60
C LEU A 73 6.20 -3.50 9.48
N SER A 74 4.87 -3.42 9.41
CA SER A 74 4.08 -4.10 8.37
C SER A 74 4.18 -3.45 6.99
N ASP A 75 4.71 -2.22 6.92
CA ASP A 75 4.71 -1.35 5.76
C ASP A 75 5.52 -1.92 4.60
N LEU A 76 6.74 -2.38 4.83
CA LEU A 76 7.61 -2.89 3.77
C LEU A 76 7.16 -4.23 3.20
N PRO A 77 6.76 -5.22 4.01
CA PRO A 77 6.21 -6.46 3.47
C PRO A 77 4.92 -6.22 2.71
N PHE A 78 4.06 -5.31 3.20
CA PHE A 78 2.87 -4.88 2.45
C PHE A 78 3.26 -4.24 1.11
N ALA A 79 4.19 -3.28 1.12
CA ALA A 79 4.63 -2.56 -0.09
C ALA A 79 5.25 -3.51 -1.12
N ALA A 80 6.10 -4.46 -0.69
CA ALA A 80 6.68 -5.47 -1.57
C ALA A 80 5.62 -6.35 -2.22
N LEU A 81 4.67 -6.87 -1.43
CA LEU A 81 3.57 -7.71 -1.92
C LEU A 81 2.64 -6.93 -2.86
N ALA A 82 2.28 -5.70 -2.51
CA ALA A 82 1.43 -4.84 -3.34
C ALA A 82 2.12 -4.49 -4.67
N MET A 83 3.41 -4.16 -4.64
CA MET A 83 4.18 -3.83 -5.84
C MET A 83 4.35 -5.05 -6.75
N MET A 84 4.63 -6.22 -6.18
CA MET A 84 4.66 -7.47 -6.96
C MET A 84 3.30 -7.87 -7.52
N ALA A 85 2.22 -7.63 -6.77
CA ALA A 85 0.87 -7.83 -7.28
C ALA A 85 0.62 -6.93 -8.50
N ALA A 86 1.06 -5.66 -8.46
CA ALA A 86 0.95 -4.75 -9.60
C ALA A 86 1.78 -5.22 -10.81
N VAL A 87 3.02 -5.68 -10.59
CA VAL A 87 3.87 -6.26 -11.65
C VAL A 87 3.22 -7.50 -12.28
N ALA A 88 2.70 -8.41 -11.46
CA ALA A 88 2.02 -9.61 -11.94
C ALA A 88 0.71 -9.26 -12.67
N ALA A 89 -0.09 -8.34 -12.11
CA ALA A 89 -1.34 -7.86 -12.70
C ALA A 89 -1.10 -7.21 -14.07
N GLU A 90 -0.02 -6.45 -14.24
CA GLU A 90 0.27 -5.82 -15.53
C GLU A 90 0.64 -6.83 -16.64
N ALA A 91 1.20 -7.99 -16.26
CA ALA A 91 1.42 -9.09 -17.19
C ALA A 91 0.14 -9.91 -17.44
N ALA A 92 -0.68 -10.07 -16.39
CA ALA A 92 -1.89 -10.88 -16.43
C ALA A 92 -3.06 -10.22 -17.17
N MET A 93 -3.29 -8.94 -16.94
CA MET A 93 -4.49 -8.23 -17.41
C MET A 93 -4.37 -7.72 -18.86
N ARG A 94 -3.55 -8.40 -19.67
CA ARG A 94 -3.51 -8.22 -21.14
C ARG A 94 -4.49 -9.20 -21.78
N ARG A 95 -4.98 -8.89 -22.98
CA ARG A 95 -5.97 -9.74 -23.69
C ARG A 95 -5.48 -11.19 -23.87
N GLU A 96 -4.18 -11.36 -24.07
CA GLU A 96 -3.48 -12.66 -24.20
C GLU A 96 -2.73 -13.07 -22.92
N GLY A 97 -3.02 -12.41 -21.79
CA GLY A 97 -2.33 -12.66 -20.53
C GLY A 97 -2.58 -14.07 -20.01
N ARG A 98 -1.51 -14.69 -19.47
CA ARG A 98 -1.54 -16.05 -18.93
C ARG A 98 -2.36 -16.11 -17.63
N ALA A 99 -3.26 -17.08 -17.53
CA ALA A 99 -4.05 -17.37 -16.32
C ALA A 99 -3.19 -17.51 -15.05
N GLY A 100 -2.02 -18.14 -15.15
CA GLY A 100 -1.09 -18.29 -14.02
C GLY A 100 -0.61 -16.97 -13.44
N MET A 101 -0.43 -15.93 -14.29
CA MET A 101 -0.04 -14.60 -13.80
C MET A 101 -1.19 -13.91 -13.07
N ALA A 102 -2.45 -14.16 -13.46
CA ALA A 102 -3.62 -13.64 -12.75
C ALA A 102 -3.74 -14.28 -11.36
N ALA A 103 -3.50 -15.59 -11.26
CA ALA A 103 -3.46 -16.30 -9.99
C ALA A 103 -2.32 -15.81 -9.09
N LEU A 104 -1.11 -15.60 -9.64
CA LEU A 104 0.01 -15.01 -8.88
C LEU A 104 -0.30 -13.60 -8.38
N ALA A 105 -0.91 -12.75 -9.23
CA ALA A 105 -1.35 -11.42 -8.83
C ALA A 105 -2.34 -11.50 -7.66
N ALA A 106 -3.35 -12.36 -7.76
CA ALA A 106 -4.34 -12.56 -6.70
C ALA A 106 -3.73 -13.09 -5.41
N MET A 107 -2.75 -13.99 -5.49
CA MET A 107 -2.03 -14.51 -4.33
C MET A 107 -1.25 -13.40 -3.61
N PHE A 108 -0.48 -12.58 -4.35
CA PHE A 108 0.23 -11.45 -3.75
C PHE A 108 -0.72 -10.40 -3.18
N THR A 109 -1.82 -10.09 -3.87
CA THR A 109 -2.86 -9.19 -3.35
C THR A 109 -3.52 -9.76 -2.09
N GLY A 110 -3.84 -11.06 -2.06
CA GLY A 110 -4.41 -11.73 -0.90
C GLY A 110 -3.47 -11.68 0.31
N LEU A 111 -2.19 -11.95 0.09
CA LEU A 111 -1.17 -11.79 1.13
C LEU A 111 -1.02 -10.33 1.58
N ALA A 112 -1.11 -9.36 0.67
CA ALA A 112 -1.10 -7.94 1.01
C ALA A 112 -2.31 -7.56 1.89
N ILE A 113 -3.51 -8.09 1.59
CA ILE A 113 -4.73 -7.94 2.41
C ILE A 113 -4.54 -8.50 3.83
N LEU A 114 -3.96 -9.70 3.95
CA LEU A 114 -3.62 -10.30 5.25
C LEU A 114 -2.52 -9.53 6.00
N THR A 115 -1.76 -8.71 5.28
CA THR A 115 -0.72 -7.87 5.86
C THR A 115 -1.32 -6.57 6.40
N ARG A 116 -2.14 -5.89 5.58
CA ARG A 116 -2.87 -4.65 5.90
C ARG A 116 -4.18 -4.56 5.11
N THR A 117 -5.20 -3.94 5.71
CA THR A 117 -6.51 -3.72 5.07
C THR A 117 -6.44 -2.87 3.80
N LEU A 118 -5.41 -2.02 3.66
CA LEU A 118 -5.11 -1.28 2.42
C LEU A 118 -4.90 -2.20 1.20
N GLY A 119 -4.64 -3.50 1.40
CA GLY A 119 -4.60 -4.46 0.30
C GLY A 119 -5.92 -4.57 -0.46
N VAL A 120 -7.06 -4.21 0.16
CA VAL A 120 -8.37 -4.20 -0.50
C VAL A 120 -8.41 -3.14 -1.60
N ALA A 121 -7.77 -1.98 -1.38
CA ALA A 121 -7.62 -0.94 -2.41
C ALA A 121 -6.76 -1.41 -3.59
N VAL A 122 -5.71 -2.21 -3.32
CA VAL A 122 -4.91 -2.83 -4.38
C VAL A 122 -5.75 -3.82 -5.19
N ALA A 123 -6.57 -4.64 -4.51
CA ALA A 123 -7.49 -5.56 -5.18
C ALA A 123 -8.51 -4.84 -6.06
N SER A 124 -9.15 -3.78 -5.55
CA SER A 124 -10.12 -2.99 -6.32
C SER A 124 -9.47 -2.33 -7.53
N GLY A 125 -8.25 -1.79 -7.38
CA GLY A 125 -7.48 -1.21 -8.49
C GLY A 125 -7.15 -2.22 -9.58
N ILE A 126 -6.71 -3.43 -9.22
CA ILE A 126 -6.42 -4.51 -10.18
C ILE A 126 -7.70 -4.97 -10.88
N LEU A 127 -8.80 -5.13 -10.15
CA LEU A 127 -10.10 -5.51 -10.73
C LEU A 127 -10.64 -4.45 -11.68
N ALA A 128 -10.58 -3.17 -11.29
CA ALA A 128 -10.97 -2.05 -12.14
C ALA A 128 -10.15 -2.04 -13.44
N ALA A 129 -8.84 -2.25 -13.35
CA ALA A 129 -7.97 -2.35 -14.52
C ALA A 129 -8.31 -3.56 -15.42
N ALA A 130 -8.63 -4.71 -14.83
CA ALA A 130 -9.04 -5.91 -15.57
C ALA A 130 -10.37 -5.69 -16.32
N LEU A 131 -11.36 -5.08 -15.66
CA LEU A 131 -12.66 -4.75 -16.26
C LEU A 131 -12.50 -3.72 -17.39
N HIS A 132 -11.70 -2.68 -17.16
CA HIS A 132 -11.41 -1.66 -18.17
C HIS A 132 -10.75 -2.27 -19.41
N ARG A 133 -9.84 -3.23 -19.24
CA ARG A 133 -9.19 -3.97 -20.34
C ARG A 133 -10.03 -5.12 -20.90
N ARG A 134 -11.26 -5.31 -20.43
CA ARG A 134 -12.19 -6.41 -20.81
C ARG A 134 -11.58 -7.81 -20.63
N ALA A 135 -10.67 -7.96 -19.67
CA ALA A 135 -9.96 -9.21 -19.36
C ALA A 135 -10.79 -10.08 -18.39
N TYR A 136 -12.05 -10.38 -18.74
CA TYR A 136 -13.01 -11.00 -17.82
C TYR A 136 -12.55 -12.37 -17.29
N ARG A 137 -11.90 -13.18 -18.14
CA ARG A 137 -11.39 -14.50 -17.73
C ARG A 137 -10.29 -14.38 -16.69
N GLN A 138 -9.40 -13.41 -16.83
CA GLN A 138 -8.34 -13.16 -15.86
C GLN A 138 -8.91 -12.56 -14.57
N ALA A 139 -9.92 -11.69 -14.67
CA ALA A 139 -10.63 -11.14 -13.52
C ALA A 139 -11.35 -12.23 -12.70
N THR A 140 -12.01 -13.19 -13.34
CA THR A 140 -12.68 -14.29 -12.62
C THR A 140 -11.68 -15.18 -11.89
N ILE A 141 -10.56 -15.55 -12.53
CA ILE A 141 -9.48 -16.31 -11.89
C ILE A 141 -8.91 -15.53 -10.71
N PHE A 142 -8.69 -14.22 -10.88
CA PHE A 142 -8.21 -13.36 -9.82
C PHE A 142 -9.17 -13.36 -8.63
N CYS A 143 -10.47 -13.17 -8.86
CA CYS A 143 -11.49 -13.21 -7.81
C CYS A 143 -11.55 -14.57 -7.09
N LEU A 144 -11.51 -15.68 -7.84
CA LEU A 144 -11.57 -17.03 -7.28
C LEU A 144 -10.37 -17.32 -6.36
N VAL A 145 -9.17 -16.90 -6.76
CA VAL A 145 -7.96 -17.07 -5.94
C VAL A 145 -7.93 -16.09 -4.76
N LEU A 146 -8.48 -14.90 -4.91
CA LEU A 146 -8.52 -13.88 -3.85
C LEU A 146 -9.59 -14.19 -2.77
N ALA A 147 -10.69 -14.82 -3.14
CA ALA A 147 -11.83 -15.13 -2.26
C ALA A 147 -11.45 -15.75 -0.90
N PRO A 148 -10.60 -16.80 -0.81
CA PRO A 148 -10.21 -17.37 0.48
C PRO A 148 -9.50 -16.36 1.39
N PHE A 149 -8.72 -15.42 0.84
CA PHE A 149 -8.04 -14.38 1.63
C PHE A 149 -9.03 -13.37 2.21
N LEU A 150 -10.02 -12.97 1.40
CA LEU A 150 -11.09 -12.07 1.85
C LEU A 150 -11.93 -12.70 2.96
N PHE A 151 -12.18 -14.01 2.89
CA PHE A 151 -12.93 -14.74 3.92
C PHE A 151 -12.28 -14.66 5.32
N PHE A 152 -10.96 -14.50 5.40
CA PHE A 152 -10.25 -14.32 6.67
C PHE A 152 -10.28 -12.88 7.20
N VAL A 153 -10.62 -11.90 6.37
CA VAL A 153 -10.64 -10.47 6.74
C VAL A 153 -12.06 -9.94 6.94
N LEU A 154 -13.06 -10.56 6.31
CA LEU A 154 -14.45 -10.15 6.47
C LEU A 154 -14.87 -10.27 7.95
N PRO A 155 -15.45 -9.21 8.53
CA PRO A 155 -15.90 -9.24 9.92
C PRO A 155 -16.96 -10.33 10.09
N ARG A 156 -16.65 -11.35 10.90
CA ARG A 156 -17.62 -12.35 11.33
C ARG A 156 -18.41 -11.72 12.46
N GLY A 157 -19.68 -11.43 12.19
CA GLY A 157 -20.52 -10.53 12.97
C GLY A 157 -20.40 -10.70 14.48
N GLY A 158 -20.25 -9.56 15.16
CA GLY A 158 -20.23 -9.45 16.62
C GLY A 158 -20.67 -8.05 17.05
N ALA A 159 -21.98 -7.96 17.33
CA ALA A 159 -22.66 -7.07 18.30
C ALA A 159 -22.49 -5.54 18.25
N GLU A 160 -23.58 -4.92 18.68
CA GLU A 160 -23.96 -3.50 18.69
C GLU A 160 -22.93 -2.60 19.37
N ALA A 161 -22.60 -1.48 18.73
CA ALA A 161 -21.84 -0.39 19.34
C ALA A 161 -22.84 0.62 19.91
N SER A 162 -22.95 0.66 21.24
CA SER A 162 -23.75 1.64 21.96
C SER A 162 -22.87 2.55 22.83
N ALA A 163 -22.75 3.79 22.38
CA ALA A 163 -22.57 5.03 23.14
C ALA A 163 -21.23 5.33 23.87
N ALA A 164 -20.95 6.64 23.91
CA ALA A 164 -19.70 7.31 24.24
C ALA A 164 -19.33 7.35 25.74
N SER A 165 -19.77 6.38 26.53
CA SER A 165 -19.44 6.25 27.97
C SER A 165 -18.85 4.88 28.32
N GLU A 166 -18.38 4.15 27.33
CA GLU A 166 -17.90 2.80 27.53
C GLU A 166 -16.47 2.77 28.12
N PRO A 167 -16.19 1.86 29.06
CA PRO A 167 -14.87 1.73 29.68
C PRO A 167 -13.80 1.49 28.61
N GLY A 168 -12.60 2.07 28.80
CA GLY A 168 -11.54 2.12 27.76
C GLY A 168 -11.18 0.78 27.11
N TRP A 169 -11.39 -0.34 27.82
CA TRP A 169 -11.20 -1.68 27.25
C TRP A 169 -12.16 -1.99 26.08
N ARG A 170 -13.38 -1.45 26.05
CA ARG A 170 -14.31 -1.60 24.92
C ARG A 170 -13.83 -0.85 23.69
N GLN A 171 -13.26 0.35 23.85
CA GLN A 171 -12.64 1.07 22.74
C GLN A 171 -11.45 0.28 22.17
N THR A 172 -10.59 -0.27 23.03
CA THR A 172 -9.51 -1.16 22.63
C THR A 172 -10.03 -2.42 21.92
N TRP A 173 -11.09 -3.04 22.44
CA TRP A 173 -11.71 -4.20 21.83
C TRP A 173 -12.28 -3.88 20.44
N ILE A 174 -13.01 -2.78 20.31
CA ILE A 174 -13.57 -2.30 19.03
C ILE A 174 -12.46 -1.99 18.03
N TYR A 175 -11.37 -1.37 18.47
CA TYR A 175 -10.18 -1.12 17.64
C TYR A 175 -9.63 -2.41 17.00
N TYR A 176 -9.57 -3.51 17.76
CA TYR A 176 -9.07 -4.79 17.27
C TYR A 176 -10.09 -5.65 16.52
N SER A 177 -11.40 -5.48 16.78
CA SER A 177 -12.45 -6.36 16.26
C SER A 177 -13.25 -5.78 15.08
N SER A 178 -13.43 -4.46 15.03
CA SER A 178 -14.32 -3.83 14.05
C SER A 178 -13.81 -2.46 13.63
N TYR A 179 -13.16 -2.41 12.48
CA TYR A 179 -12.70 -1.15 11.88
C TYR A 179 -13.85 -0.17 11.64
N GLY A 180 -15.01 -0.66 11.18
CA GLY A 180 -16.17 0.18 10.93
C GLY A 180 -16.72 0.84 12.19
N GLN A 181 -16.78 0.11 13.31
CA GLN A 181 -17.17 0.68 14.60
C GLN A 181 -16.10 1.64 15.13
N PHE A 182 -14.82 1.28 15.03
CA PHE A 182 -13.72 2.16 15.43
C PHE A 182 -13.70 3.46 14.62
N TRP A 183 -13.99 3.40 13.32
CA TRP A 183 -14.12 4.58 12.47
C TRP A 183 -15.28 5.46 12.91
N LYS A 184 -16.45 4.88 13.23
CA LYS A 184 -17.59 5.63 13.79
C LYS A 184 -17.26 6.28 15.14
N LEU A 185 -16.50 5.60 16.00
CA LEU A 185 -16.02 6.18 17.26
C LEU A 185 -15.04 7.34 17.02
N SER A 186 -14.16 7.20 16.03
CA SER A 186 -13.13 8.19 15.70
C SER A 186 -13.69 9.41 14.94
N VAL A 187 -14.80 9.22 14.23
CA VAL A 187 -15.46 10.25 13.41
C VAL A 187 -16.92 10.39 13.84
N PRO A 188 -17.17 10.92 15.06
CA PRO A 188 -18.51 10.91 15.66
C PRO A 188 -19.48 11.88 14.99
N ASN A 189 -18.99 12.86 14.24
CA ASN A 189 -19.80 13.87 13.57
C ASN A 189 -19.15 14.39 12.28
N PHE A 190 -19.94 15.08 11.46
CA PHE A 190 -19.50 15.60 10.16
C PHE A 190 -18.40 16.66 10.26
N ARG A 191 -18.32 17.40 11.37
CA ARG A 191 -17.24 18.38 11.59
C ARG A 191 -15.89 17.67 11.73
N VAL A 192 -15.80 16.64 12.59
CA VAL A 192 -14.58 15.83 12.74
C VAL A 192 -14.23 15.15 11.42
N PHE A 193 -15.23 14.63 10.69
CA PHE A 193 -15.01 14.08 9.35
C PHE A 193 -14.35 15.10 8.41
N ARG A 194 -14.86 16.33 8.36
CA ARG A 194 -14.32 17.39 7.51
C ARG A 194 -12.89 17.76 7.87
N GLU A 195 -12.56 17.89 9.16
CA GLU A 195 -11.19 18.17 9.60
C GLU A 195 -10.25 17.00 9.27
N MET A 196 -10.66 15.76 9.53
CA MET A 196 -9.91 14.56 9.15
C MET A 196 -9.68 14.49 7.63
N ALA A 197 -10.70 14.80 6.83
CA ALA A 197 -10.59 14.84 5.37
C ALA A 197 -9.62 15.95 4.92
N ALA A 198 -9.70 17.15 5.51
CA ALA A 198 -8.79 18.25 5.20
C ALA A 198 -7.33 17.90 5.51
N VAL A 199 -7.06 17.26 6.66
CA VAL A 199 -5.72 16.79 7.03
C VAL A 199 -5.21 15.71 6.06
N ASN A 200 -6.05 14.73 5.71
CA ASN A 200 -5.65 13.69 4.76
C ASN A 200 -5.40 14.22 3.35
N ILE A 201 -6.24 15.15 2.87
CA ILE A 201 -6.03 15.82 1.57
C ILE A 201 -4.72 16.60 1.58
N ARG A 202 -4.45 17.35 2.66
CA ARG A 202 -3.19 18.07 2.83
C ARG A 202 -1.99 17.11 2.82
N ASN A 203 -2.03 16.05 3.63
CA ASN A 203 -0.97 15.04 3.67
C ASN A 203 -0.77 14.39 2.30
N PHE A 204 -1.85 14.06 1.59
CA PHE A 204 -1.79 13.51 0.23
C PHE A 204 -1.12 14.47 -0.76
N LEU A 205 -1.41 15.78 -0.67
CA LEU A 205 -0.81 16.80 -1.53
C LEU A 205 0.63 17.15 -1.15
N GLU A 206 1.05 16.96 0.09
CA GLU A 206 2.42 17.24 0.52
C GLU A 206 3.35 16.04 0.31
N MET A 207 2.85 14.83 0.56
CA MET A 207 3.67 13.60 0.68
C MET A 207 4.56 13.31 -0.54
N PRO A 208 4.10 13.38 -1.81
CA PRO A 208 4.96 13.09 -2.96
C PRO A 208 6.18 14.02 -3.04
N ALA A 209 5.98 15.31 -2.80
CA ALA A 209 7.07 16.28 -2.81
C ALA A 209 7.97 16.18 -1.58
N THR A 210 7.43 15.78 -0.41
CA THR A 210 8.23 15.53 0.79
C THR A 210 9.31 14.48 0.53
N PHE A 211 9.03 13.43 -0.26
CA PHE A 211 10.05 12.46 -0.66
C PHE A 211 11.15 13.04 -1.57
N CYS A 212 10.84 14.05 -2.38
CA CYS A 212 11.83 14.69 -3.26
C CYS A 212 12.67 15.75 -2.54
N LEU A 213 12.12 16.38 -1.50
CA LEU A 213 12.66 17.57 -0.87
C LEU A 213 13.06 17.31 0.58
N PHE A 214 13.17 16.06 1.03
CA PHE A 214 13.43 15.75 2.44
C PHE A 214 14.85 16.16 2.87
N PRO A 215 15.02 16.93 3.96
CA PRO A 215 14.00 17.64 4.74
C PRO A 215 13.53 18.94 4.05
N PRO A 216 12.23 19.30 4.15
CA PRO A 216 11.68 20.42 3.41
C PRO A 216 12.41 21.74 3.73
N PRO A 217 12.63 22.62 2.74
CA PRO A 217 13.35 23.88 2.94
C PRO A 217 12.61 24.77 3.95
N GLY A 218 13.30 25.11 5.04
CA GLY A 218 12.74 25.88 6.15
C GLY A 218 12.05 25.06 7.24
N GLY A 219 12.09 23.73 7.16
CA GLY A 219 11.50 22.82 8.16
C GLY A 219 10.04 22.47 7.89
N GLU A 220 9.52 21.48 8.63
CA GLU A 220 8.20 20.87 8.40
C GLU A 220 7.01 21.84 8.57
N GLN A 221 7.22 22.96 9.27
CA GLN A 221 6.18 23.97 9.52
C GLN A 221 6.35 25.26 8.70
N SER A 222 7.37 25.34 7.84
CA SER A 222 7.57 26.53 7.00
C SER A 222 6.47 26.64 5.95
N HIS A 223 5.77 27.77 5.93
CA HIS A 223 4.79 28.08 4.90
C HIS A 223 5.39 28.03 3.48
N LEU A 224 6.65 28.45 3.33
CA LEU A 224 7.36 28.38 2.05
C LEU A 224 7.64 26.93 1.64
N GLY A 225 8.05 26.08 2.59
CA GLY A 225 8.28 24.66 2.36
C GLY A 225 7.00 23.96 1.91
N VAL A 226 5.88 24.23 2.59
CA VAL A 226 4.56 23.69 2.24
C VAL A 226 4.12 24.11 0.83
N MET A 227 4.25 25.39 0.48
CA MET A 227 3.87 25.88 -0.86
C MET A 227 4.71 25.25 -1.97
N LEU A 228 6.01 25.08 -1.73
CA LEU A 228 6.92 24.43 -2.67
C LEU A 228 6.58 22.94 -2.82
N CYS A 229 6.30 22.25 -1.71
CA CYS A 229 5.84 20.85 -1.73
C CYS A 229 4.54 20.68 -2.52
N ILE A 230 3.52 21.51 -2.24
CA ILE A 230 2.24 21.46 -2.97
C ILE A 230 2.46 21.69 -4.47
N THR A 231 3.27 22.70 -4.83
CA THR A 231 3.55 23.01 -6.24
C THR A 231 4.24 21.85 -6.96
N LEU A 232 5.24 21.24 -6.30
CA LEU A 232 5.94 20.08 -6.85
C LEU A 232 5.03 18.86 -6.97
N THR A 233 4.19 18.58 -5.97
CA THR A 233 3.22 17.50 -6.03
C THR A 233 2.21 17.71 -7.15
N ILE A 234 1.71 18.92 -7.37
CA ILE A 234 0.82 19.22 -8.51
C ILE A 234 1.54 18.90 -9.82
N GLY A 235 2.83 19.25 -9.94
CA GLY A 235 3.65 18.90 -11.10
C GLY A 235 3.80 17.38 -11.29
N ILE A 236 4.06 16.63 -10.21
CA ILE A 236 4.15 15.16 -10.21
C ILE A 236 2.82 14.55 -10.64
N LEU A 237 1.70 14.96 -10.03
CA LEU A 237 0.36 14.47 -10.35
C LEU A 237 -0.04 14.81 -11.79
N ALA A 238 0.28 16.01 -12.28
CA ALA A 238 0.05 16.39 -13.67
C ALA A 238 0.89 15.54 -14.64
N GLY A 239 2.13 15.23 -14.28
CA GLY A 239 3.01 14.31 -15.01
C GLY A 239 2.43 12.89 -15.06
N MET A 240 2.00 12.36 -13.91
CA MET A 240 1.34 11.04 -13.81
C MET A 240 0.04 11.01 -14.63
N ALA A 241 -0.79 12.04 -14.56
CA ALA A 241 -2.01 12.14 -15.36
C ALA A 241 -1.71 12.21 -16.87
N ARG A 242 -0.68 12.96 -17.28
CA ARG A 242 -0.22 13.03 -18.67
C ARG A 242 0.29 11.67 -19.16
N GLN A 243 1.02 10.94 -18.31
CA GLN A 243 1.52 9.60 -18.61
C GLN A 243 0.37 8.59 -18.70
N ALA A 244 -0.60 8.64 -17.78
CA ALA A 244 -1.79 7.80 -17.79
C ALA A 244 -2.62 7.98 -19.06
N ARG A 245 -2.75 9.22 -19.56
CA ARG A 245 -3.42 9.51 -20.84
C ARG A 245 -2.71 8.89 -22.04
N ARG A 246 -1.38 8.75 -22.01
CA ARG A 246 -0.61 8.09 -23.08
C ARG A 246 -0.73 6.58 -22.99
N GLN A 247 -0.66 6.02 -21.78
CA GLN A 247 -0.74 4.59 -21.54
C GLN A 247 -1.48 4.29 -20.23
N TRP A 248 -2.66 3.70 -20.34
CA TRP A 248 -3.44 3.25 -19.18
C TRP A 248 -2.86 1.98 -18.60
N GLN A 249 -2.00 2.13 -17.60
CA GLN A 249 -1.47 1.03 -16.78
C GLN A 249 -2.33 0.82 -15.52
N PRO A 250 -2.44 -0.44 -15.00
CA PRO A 250 -3.22 -0.79 -13.81
C PRO A 250 -2.77 -0.04 -12.57
N ILE A 251 -1.50 0.35 -12.54
CA ILE A 251 -0.92 1.11 -11.44
C ILE A 251 -1.68 2.41 -11.16
N HIS A 252 -2.22 3.06 -12.20
CA HIS A 252 -2.98 4.30 -12.03
C HIS A 252 -4.28 4.05 -11.27
N PHE A 253 -4.95 2.91 -11.50
CA PHE A 253 -6.15 2.54 -10.75
C PHE A 253 -5.82 2.17 -9.30
N ILE A 254 -4.72 1.45 -9.09
CA ILE A 254 -4.25 1.08 -7.74
C ILE A 254 -3.98 2.34 -6.91
N PHE A 255 -3.29 3.34 -7.48
CA PHE A 255 -2.98 4.58 -6.77
C PHE A 255 -4.22 5.39 -6.39
N VAL A 256 -5.24 5.46 -7.26
CA VAL A 256 -6.49 6.19 -6.97
C VAL A 256 -7.25 5.62 -5.77
N PHE A 257 -7.17 4.31 -5.53
CA PHE A 257 -7.80 3.70 -4.35
C PHE A 257 -6.90 3.72 -3.10
N TYR A 258 -5.59 3.95 -3.28
CA TYR A 258 -4.62 3.97 -2.18
C TYR A 258 -4.45 5.36 -1.55
N SER A 259 -4.74 6.42 -2.30
CA SER A 259 -4.78 7.82 -1.87
C SER A 259 -6.04 8.16 -1.08
#